data_AF-A0A351GEN7-F1
#
_entry.id   AF-A0A351GEN7-F1
#
_cell.length_a   1.000
_cell.length_b   1.000
_cell.length_c   1.000
_cell.angle_alpha   90.00
_cell.angle_beta   90.00
_cell.angle_gamma   90.00
#
_symmetry.space_group_name_H-M   'P 1'
#
loop_
_entity.id
_entity.type
_entity.pdbx_description
1 polymer ?
#
loop_
_entity_poly.entity_id
_entity_poly.type
_entity_poly.pdbx_seq_one_letter_code
_entity_poly.pdbx_strand_id
1 'polypeptide(L)'
;MRYLLFISVFLWNAFTVLAQDSSTLTSNLNYGVSGYVTMTTGINDNSTTYGLGGDLFAAYRIAPRNYLQSKLGYKRYSYEYNDLTQKRTMEDIHLRLAVKHSLNEEKGIRVLLGYEPAYIINAQNTYLGYLDSLPSTYFQKQLTNRLSHSLYAGLEFQSKHNGSIDIGYSYTLNKTTTNEYYDAIPNHFTVAYNFRFNTNKVISPEVLQAKATLKKLGQDTLYFINRGCSEDYSFDQLDSLLSKNYSYSAYRLLQDNEIAQVSNQPNVVHFAIIGQHYGSTSDPISSGIYLLDSKLKSTEFPYPYHTTNPKNSNGFSLCFGGLSNTAALISTFDQRLKKKFFEL
;
A
#
# COMPACT_ATOMS: atom_id res chain seq x y z
N MET A 1 -13.95 -34.00 -4.40
CA MET A 1 -12.78 -33.43 -3.70
C MET A 1 -12.20 -32.15 -4.35
N ARG A 2 -12.22 -31.97 -5.69
CA ARG A 2 -11.65 -30.77 -6.33
C ARG A 2 -12.36 -29.43 -6.02
N TYR A 3 -13.66 -29.45 -5.72
CA TYR A 3 -14.43 -28.23 -5.39
C TYR A 3 -14.32 -27.79 -3.92
N LEU A 4 -13.91 -28.70 -3.03
CA LEU A 4 -13.80 -28.44 -1.58
C LEU A 4 -12.61 -27.54 -1.25
N LEU A 5 -11.52 -27.64 -2.01
CA LEU A 5 -10.31 -26.80 -1.85
C LEU A 5 -10.55 -25.34 -2.25
N PHE A 6 -11.37 -25.09 -3.27
CA PHE A 6 -11.73 -23.72 -3.68
C PHE A 6 -12.66 -23.05 -2.68
N ILE A 7 -13.64 -23.80 -2.15
CA ILE A 7 -14.55 -23.31 -1.12
C ILE A 7 -13.80 -23.11 0.21
N SER A 8 -12.83 -23.97 0.55
CA SER A 8 -12.03 -23.81 1.77
C SER A 8 -11.12 -22.59 1.72
N VAL A 9 -10.54 -22.22 0.57
CA VAL A 9 -9.74 -20.99 0.45
C VAL A 9 -10.63 -19.73 0.55
N PHE A 10 -11.83 -19.75 -0.01
CA PHE A 10 -12.81 -18.66 0.14
C PHE A 10 -13.29 -18.52 1.59
N LEU A 11 -13.60 -19.63 2.24
CA LEU A 11 -14.02 -19.65 3.64
C LEU A 11 -12.88 -19.26 4.57
N TRP A 12 -11.63 -19.66 4.32
CA TRP A 12 -10.50 -19.28 5.15
C TRP A 12 -10.25 -17.77 5.12
N ASN A 13 -10.34 -17.13 3.95
CA ASN A 13 -10.26 -15.67 3.84
C ASN A 13 -11.43 -14.98 4.55
N ALA A 14 -12.65 -15.53 4.46
CA ALA A 14 -13.82 -14.98 5.16
C ALA A 14 -13.75 -15.15 6.69
N PHE A 15 -13.21 -16.27 7.20
CA PHE A 15 -13.06 -16.52 8.63
C PHE A 15 -11.91 -15.71 9.27
N THR A 16 -10.80 -15.47 8.56
CA THR A 16 -9.75 -14.57 9.06
C THR A 16 -10.21 -13.10 9.09
N VAL A 17 -11.20 -12.75 8.26
CA VAL A 17 -11.84 -11.42 8.20
C VAL A 17 -12.78 -11.16 9.38
N LEU A 18 -13.38 -12.19 9.98
CA LEU A 18 -14.30 -12.06 11.12
C LEU A 18 -13.59 -12.08 12.49
N ALA A 19 -12.31 -12.48 12.54
CA ALA A 19 -11.56 -12.66 13.79
C ALA A 19 -10.58 -11.51 14.13
N GLN A 20 -10.56 -10.42 13.35
CA GLN A 20 -9.70 -9.26 13.59
C GLN A 20 -10.54 -8.01 13.90
N ASP A 21 -10.04 -7.23 14.86
CA ASP A 21 -10.62 -5.97 15.30
C ASP A 21 -10.91 -5.07 14.08
N SER A 22 -12.17 -4.66 13.93
CA SER A 22 -12.73 -4.08 12.70
C SER A 22 -11.99 -2.82 12.23
N SER A 23 -11.31 -2.13 13.14
CA SER A 23 -10.45 -0.97 12.88
C SER A 23 -9.15 -1.33 12.12
N THR A 24 -8.50 -2.45 12.48
CA THR A 24 -7.26 -2.95 11.84
C THR A 24 -7.51 -3.67 10.51
N LEU A 25 -8.69 -4.27 10.35
CA LEU A 25 -9.08 -4.91 9.10
C LEU A 25 -9.32 -3.87 7.99
N THR A 26 -9.97 -2.74 8.32
CA THR A 26 -10.21 -1.65 7.37
C THR A 26 -8.95 -0.94 6.90
N SER A 27 -7.83 -1.00 7.64
CA SER A 27 -6.57 -0.38 7.21
C SER A 27 -5.78 -1.24 6.22
N ASN A 28 -6.00 -2.56 6.17
CA ASN A 28 -5.25 -3.48 5.32
C ASN A 28 -6.00 -3.95 4.06
N LEU A 29 -7.29 -3.64 3.96
CA LEU A 29 -8.15 -4.02 2.84
C LEU A 29 -8.43 -2.83 1.90
N ASN A 30 -8.06 -2.99 0.63
CA ASN A 30 -8.52 -2.11 -0.45
C ASN A 30 -9.61 -2.81 -1.24
N TYR A 31 -10.72 -2.14 -1.52
CA TYR A 31 -11.77 -2.68 -2.38
C TYR A 31 -12.40 -1.60 -3.24
N GLY A 32 -13.06 -2.03 -4.30
CA GLY A 32 -13.74 -1.12 -5.21
C GLY A 32 -14.11 -1.77 -6.53
N VAL A 33 -14.16 -0.97 -7.58
CA VAL A 33 -14.58 -1.39 -8.92
C VAL A 33 -13.53 -1.08 -9.95
N SER A 34 -13.46 -1.90 -10.99
CA SER A 34 -12.60 -1.64 -12.13
C SER A 34 -13.38 -1.68 -13.43
N GLY A 35 -13.27 -0.62 -14.24
CA GLY A 35 -13.66 -0.69 -15.64
C GLY A 35 -12.42 -0.97 -16.48
N TYR A 36 -12.55 -1.81 -17.51
CA TYR A 36 -11.41 -2.17 -18.33
C TYR A 36 -11.76 -2.45 -19.78
N VAL A 37 -10.72 -2.35 -20.61
CA VAL A 37 -10.71 -2.72 -22.02
C VAL A 37 -9.73 -3.88 -22.20
N THR A 38 -10.05 -4.80 -23.10
CA THR A 38 -9.17 -5.89 -23.48
C THR A 38 -8.92 -5.89 -24.97
N MET A 39 -7.74 -6.36 -25.36
CA MET A 39 -7.32 -6.49 -26.75
C MET A 39 -6.75 -7.89 -26.95
N THR A 40 -7.42 -8.70 -27.77
CA THR A 40 -7.05 -10.11 -27.94
C THR A 40 -5.86 -10.29 -28.87
N THR A 41 -5.06 -11.32 -28.66
CA THR A 41 -3.92 -11.66 -29.53
C THR A 41 -4.15 -13.00 -30.27
N GLY A 42 -3.95 -12.97 -31.59
CA GLY A 42 -3.68 -14.14 -32.42
C GLY A 42 -4.86 -15.01 -32.86
N ILE A 43 -5.71 -14.54 -33.77
CA ILE A 43 -6.54 -15.47 -34.58
C ILE A 43 -6.48 -15.12 -36.08
N ASN A 44 -6.45 -13.84 -36.42
CA ASN A 44 -6.15 -13.34 -37.76
C ASN A 44 -5.55 -11.93 -37.61
N ASP A 45 -4.45 -11.64 -38.31
CA ASP A 45 -3.69 -10.38 -38.18
C ASP A 45 -4.45 -9.13 -38.69
N ASN A 46 -5.62 -9.31 -39.32
CA ASN A 46 -6.35 -8.23 -40.00
C ASN A 46 -7.45 -7.57 -39.17
N SER A 47 -7.89 -8.15 -38.04
CA SER A 47 -8.88 -7.51 -37.16
C SER A 47 -8.60 -7.76 -35.68
N THR A 48 -8.28 -6.68 -34.96
CA THR A 48 -8.08 -6.73 -33.50
C THR A 48 -9.43 -6.88 -32.81
N THR A 49 -9.64 -7.98 -32.08
CA THR A 49 -10.85 -8.12 -31.25
C THR A 49 -10.68 -7.37 -29.93
N TYR A 50 -11.67 -6.53 -29.61
CA TYR A 50 -11.76 -5.78 -28.38
C TYR A 50 -12.82 -6.36 -27.45
N GLY A 51 -12.57 -6.26 -26.15
CA GLY A 51 -13.55 -6.57 -25.13
C GLY A 51 -13.70 -5.44 -24.12
N LEU A 52 -14.89 -5.33 -23.56
CA LEU A 52 -15.23 -4.36 -22.51
C LEU A 52 -15.77 -5.13 -21.31
N GLY A 53 -15.43 -4.68 -20.12
CA GLY A 53 -15.88 -5.34 -18.91
C GLY A 53 -15.71 -4.51 -17.65
N GLY A 54 -16.18 -5.10 -16.55
CA GLY A 54 -16.07 -4.52 -15.23
C GLY A 54 -15.86 -5.58 -14.15
N ASP A 55 -15.03 -5.22 -13.17
CA ASP A 55 -14.70 -6.05 -12.01
C ASP A 55 -15.13 -5.38 -10.72
N LEU A 56 -15.54 -6.18 -9.74
CA LEU A 56 -15.37 -5.87 -8.33
C LEU A 56 -13.99 -6.38 -7.91
N PHE A 57 -13.21 -5.58 -7.18
CA PHE A 57 -11.92 -6.03 -6.65
C PHE A 57 -11.82 -5.86 -5.15
N ALA A 58 -11.03 -6.74 -4.55
CA ALA A 58 -10.54 -6.65 -3.17
C ALA A 58 -9.04 -6.99 -3.17
N ALA A 59 -8.25 -6.26 -2.38
CA ALA A 59 -6.82 -6.47 -2.22
C ALA A 59 -6.44 -6.30 -0.76
N TYR A 60 -6.00 -7.40 -0.15
CA TYR A 60 -5.62 -7.48 1.26
C TYR A 60 -4.10 -7.47 1.40
N ARG A 61 -3.56 -6.60 2.27
CA ARG A 61 -2.11 -6.52 2.55
C ARG A 61 -1.71 -7.68 3.47
N ILE A 62 -0.97 -8.65 2.93
CA ILE A 62 -0.46 -9.82 3.69
C ILE A 62 0.93 -9.57 4.29
N ALA A 63 1.70 -8.65 3.72
CA ALA A 63 3.01 -8.22 4.23
C ALA A 63 3.29 -6.78 3.78
N PRO A 64 4.32 -6.08 4.30
CA PRO A 64 4.58 -4.68 3.97
C PRO A 64 4.53 -4.39 2.46
N ARG A 65 5.17 -5.22 1.63
CA ARG A 65 5.19 -5.04 0.17
C ARG A 65 4.29 -6.02 -0.61
N ASN A 66 3.55 -6.89 0.07
CA ASN A 66 2.80 -7.97 -0.58
C ASN A 66 1.30 -7.87 -0.30
N TYR A 67 0.51 -8.07 -1.34
CA TYR A 67 -0.94 -8.07 -1.28
C TYR A 67 -1.49 -9.31 -1.99
N LEU A 68 -2.57 -9.86 -1.46
CA LEU A 68 -3.40 -10.83 -2.17
C LEU A 68 -4.58 -10.06 -2.79
N GLN A 69 -4.72 -10.12 -4.11
CA GLN A 69 -5.79 -9.47 -4.85
C GLN A 69 -6.75 -10.51 -5.43
N SER A 70 -8.04 -10.25 -5.29
CA SER A 70 -9.12 -10.94 -5.99
C SER A 70 -9.91 -9.95 -6.84
N LYS A 71 -10.19 -10.27 -8.10
CA LYS A 71 -11.15 -9.55 -8.96
C LYS A 71 -12.24 -10.52 -9.43
N LEU A 72 -13.51 -10.17 -9.28
CA LEU A 72 -14.64 -10.90 -9.82
C LEU A 72 -15.35 -9.98 -10.81
N GLY A 73 -15.50 -10.43 -12.05
CA GLY A 73 -15.99 -9.55 -13.10
C GLY A 73 -16.72 -10.22 -14.23
N TYR A 74 -17.19 -9.36 -15.11
CA TYR A 74 -17.90 -9.67 -16.33
C TYR A 74 -17.22 -9.03 -17.52
N LYS A 75 -17.06 -9.78 -18.60
CA LYS A 75 -16.43 -9.31 -19.83
C LYS A 75 -17.27 -9.71 -21.03
N ARG A 76 -17.36 -8.80 -22.00
CA ARG A 76 -17.95 -9.04 -23.32
C ARG A 76 -16.93 -8.74 -24.39
N TYR A 77 -16.70 -9.68 -25.29
CA TYR A 77 -15.82 -9.54 -26.44
C TYR A 77 -16.58 -9.77 -27.75
N SER A 78 -16.11 -9.13 -28.82
CA SER A 78 -16.77 -9.16 -30.13
C SER A 78 -15.75 -9.43 -31.24
N TYR A 79 -15.92 -10.55 -31.94
CA TYR A 79 -15.16 -10.86 -33.16
C TYR A 79 -15.95 -10.42 -34.39
N GLU A 80 -15.25 -9.81 -35.32
CA GLU A 80 -15.77 -9.50 -36.65
C GLU A 80 -15.02 -10.35 -37.67
N TYR A 81 -15.77 -11.06 -38.51
CA TYR A 81 -15.22 -11.91 -39.57
C TYR A 81 -14.80 -11.05 -40.77
N ASN A 82 -13.82 -11.54 -41.54
CA ASN A 82 -13.24 -10.86 -42.70
C ASN A 82 -14.28 -10.44 -43.76
N ASP A 83 -15.39 -11.17 -43.88
CA ASP A 83 -16.45 -10.88 -44.85
C ASP A 83 -17.48 -9.85 -44.35
N LEU A 84 -17.36 -9.36 -43.10
CA LEU A 84 -18.24 -8.38 -42.44
C LEU A 84 -19.75 -8.74 -42.41
N THR A 85 -20.12 -9.96 -42.77
CA THR A 85 -21.51 -10.46 -42.79
C THR A 85 -21.96 -11.04 -41.46
N GLN A 86 -21.03 -11.29 -40.54
CA GLN A 86 -21.30 -11.87 -39.23
C GLN A 86 -20.41 -11.26 -38.15
N LYS A 87 -21.02 -10.99 -37.00
CA LYS A 87 -20.37 -10.59 -35.76
C LYS A 87 -20.66 -11.59 -34.67
N ARG A 88 -19.61 -12.04 -34.00
CA ARG A 88 -19.71 -13.00 -32.90
C ARG A 88 -19.49 -12.28 -31.59
N THR A 89 -20.45 -12.40 -30.68
CA THR A 89 -20.34 -11.89 -29.32
C THR A 89 -20.19 -13.04 -28.36
N MET A 90 -19.28 -12.90 -27.40
CA MET A 90 -19.11 -13.84 -26.30
C MET A 90 -19.01 -13.07 -24.99
N GLU A 91 -19.60 -13.64 -23.95
CA GLU A 91 -19.70 -13.03 -22.63
C GLU A 91 -19.27 -14.04 -21.58
N ASP A 92 -18.45 -13.59 -20.64
CA ASP A 92 -17.88 -14.42 -19.59
C ASP A 92 -17.99 -13.79 -18.21
N ILE A 93 -17.98 -14.65 -17.21
CA ILE A 93 -17.73 -14.31 -15.81
C ILE A 93 -16.38 -14.89 -15.44
N HIS A 94 -15.53 -14.10 -14.80
CA HIS A 94 -14.18 -14.51 -14.43
C HIS A 94 -13.84 -14.10 -13.00
N LEU A 95 -12.92 -14.87 -12.42
CA LEU A 95 -12.31 -14.60 -11.13
C LEU A 95 -10.80 -14.53 -11.36
N ARG A 96 -10.16 -13.41 -11.04
CA ARG A 96 -8.70 -13.30 -10.98
C ARG A 96 -8.25 -13.39 -9.54
N LEU A 97 -7.33 -14.30 -9.24
CA LEU A 97 -6.60 -14.38 -7.98
C LEU A 97 -5.12 -14.09 -8.25
N ALA A 98 -4.61 -13.00 -7.70
CA ALA A 98 -3.26 -12.52 -7.98
C ALA A 98 -2.48 -12.16 -6.72
N VAL A 99 -1.18 -12.46 -6.71
CA VAL A 99 -0.23 -11.89 -5.76
C VAL A 99 0.30 -10.60 -6.35
N LYS A 100 0.25 -9.54 -5.55
CA LYS A 100 0.72 -8.21 -5.92
C LYS A 100 1.89 -7.79 -5.05
N HIS A 101 3.02 -7.47 -5.68
CA HIS A 101 4.26 -7.07 -5.01
C HIS A 101 4.60 -5.61 -5.33
N SER A 102 4.92 -4.82 -4.32
CA SER A 102 5.32 -3.42 -4.47
C SER A 102 6.82 -3.34 -4.80
N LEU A 103 7.15 -2.93 -6.02
CA LEU A 103 8.53 -2.67 -6.43
C LEU A 103 9.06 -1.38 -5.79
N ASN A 104 8.20 -0.37 -5.67
CA ASN A 104 8.52 0.89 -5.04
C ASN A 104 7.24 1.47 -4.41
N GLU A 105 7.19 1.58 -3.09
CA GLU A 105 6.01 2.07 -2.37
C GLU A 105 5.75 3.56 -2.62
N GLU A 106 6.78 4.39 -2.72
CA GLU A 106 6.66 5.83 -2.95
C GLU A 106 6.15 6.16 -4.36
N LYS A 107 6.68 5.45 -5.37
CA LYS A 107 6.24 5.59 -6.77
C LYS A 107 4.94 4.83 -7.05
N GLY A 108 4.50 3.98 -6.11
CA GLY A 108 3.25 3.24 -6.23
C GLY A 108 3.21 2.25 -7.39
N ILE A 109 4.36 1.69 -7.76
CA ILE A 109 4.52 0.72 -8.85
C ILE A 109 4.49 -0.70 -8.28
N ARG A 110 3.63 -1.55 -8.83
CA ARG A 110 3.41 -2.90 -8.34
C ARG A 110 3.38 -3.91 -9.49
N VAL A 111 3.91 -5.10 -9.25
CA VAL A 111 3.82 -6.25 -10.17
C VAL A 111 2.71 -7.17 -9.69
N LEU A 112 1.95 -7.73 -10.63
CA LEU A 112 0.86 -8.67 -10.37
C LEU A 112 1.13 -9.96 -11.14
N LEU A 113 1.02 -11.09 -10.44
CA LEU A 113 1.05 -12.42 -11.04
C LEU A 113 -0.14 -13.20 -10.48
N GLY A 114 -0.93 -13.83 -11.36
CA GLY A 114 -2.16 -14.46 -10.94
C GLY A 114 -2.69 -15.52 -11.87
N TYR A 115 -3.79 -16.11 -11.42
CA TYR A 115 -4.57 -17.11 -12.12
C TYR A 115 -6.00 -16.58 -12.31
N GLU A 116 -6.51 -16.70 -13.53
CA GLU A 116 -7.79 -16.13 -13.97
C GLU A 116 -8.63 -17.22 -14.63
N PRO A 117 -9.38 -18.02 -13.86
CA PRO A 117 -10.44 -18.86 -14.38
C PRO A 117 -11.62 -18.02 -14.85
N ALA A 118 -12.20 -18.42 -15.99
CA ALA A 118 -13.32 -17.71 -16.59
C ALA A 118 -14.28 -18.67 -17.26
N TYR A 119 -15.58 -18.37 -17.20
CA TYR A 119 -16.63 -19.22 -17.74
C TYR A 119 -17.49 -18.44 -18.74
N ILE A 120 -17.58 -18.97 -19.96
CA ILE A 120 -18.40 -18.39 -21.03
C ILE A 120 -19.88 -18.70 -20.75
N ILE A 121 -20.60 -17.65 -20.36
CA ILE A 121 -22.03 -17.71 -20.01
C ILE A 121 -22.95 -17.46 -21.20
N ASN A 122 -22.43 -16.83 -22.25
CA ASN A 122 -23.18 -16.58 -23.47
C ASN A 122 -22.23 -16.51 -24.68
N ALA A 123 -22.67 -17.03 -25.82
CA ALA A 123 -21.97 -16.95 -27.09
C ALA A 123 -23.00 -16.99 -28.23
N GLN A 124 -23.00 -15.95 -29.06
CA GLN A 124 -23.99 -15.73 -30.11
C GLN A 124 -23.37 -15.15 -31.39
N ASN A 125 -23.90 -15.56 -32.54
CA ASN A 125 -23.62 -14.95 -33.84
C ASN A 125 -24.77 -14.01 -34.20
N THR A 126 -24.41 -12.82 -34.64
CA THR A 126 -25.32 -11.80 -35.17
C THR A 126 -24.95 -11.58 -36.63
N TYR A 127 -25.92 -11.65 -37.53
CA TYR A 127 -25.71 -11.39 -38.94
C TYR A 127 -25.76 -9.88 -39.21
N LEU A 128 -24.94 -9.41 -40.15
CA LEU A 128 -24.75 -8.01 -40.49
C LEU A 128 -24.94 -7.77 -41.99
N GLY A 129 -25.16 -6.51 -42.38
CA GLY A 129 -25.33 -6.12 -43.77
C GLY A 129 -26.64 -6.67 -44.35
N TYR A 130 -26.57 -7.23 -45.56
CA TYR A 130 -27.74 -7.80 -46.25
C TYR A 130 -28.35 -9.03 -45.56
N LEU A 131 -27.69 -9.57 -44.52
CA LEU A 131 -28.15 -10.70 -43.73
C LEU A 131 -28.71 -10.29 -42.35
N ASP A 132 -28.82 -8.99 -42.04
CA ASP A 132 -29.28 -8.48 -40.73
C ASP A 132 -30.69 -8.94 -40.33
N SER A 133 -31.53 -9.27 -41.31
CA SER A 133 -32.85 -9.87 -41.12
C SER A 133 -32.82 -11.31 -40.57
N LEU A 134 -31.68 -12.00 -40.62
CA LEU A 134 -31.53 -13.34 -40.06
C LEU A 134 -31.42 -13.28 -38.52
N PRO A 135 -32.16 -14.15 -37.80
CA PRO A 135 -32.13 -14.17 -36.35
C PRO A 135 -30.74 -14.58 -35.82
N SER A 136 -30.34 -13.98 -34.70
CA SER A 136 -29.10 -14.35 -34.03
C SER A 136 -29.11 -15.81 -33.58
N THR A 137 -27.97 -16.49 -33.69
CA THR A 137 -27.82 -17.91 -33.36
C THR A 137 -26.91 -18.10 -32.15
N TYR A 138 -27.42 -18.77 -31.11
CA TYR A 138 -26.64 -19.11 -29.92
C TYR A 138 -25.86 -20.40 -30.14
N PHE A 139 -24.56 -20.37 -29.88
CA PHE A 139 -23.66 -21.52 -30.06
C PHE A 139 -22.87 -21.87 -28.80
N GLN A 140 -23.17 -21.26 -27.65
CA GLN A 140 -22.47 -21.53 -26.37
C GLN A 140 -22.38 -23.02 -26.00
N LYS A 141 -23.40 -23.83 -26.34
CA LYS A 141 -23.43 -25.26 -26.03
C LYS A 141 -22.50 -26.09 -26.92
N GLN A 142 -22.07 -25.52 -28.04
CA GLN A 142 -21.15 -26.13 -29.00
C GLN A 142 -19.68 -25.90 -28.60
N LEU A 143 -19.42 -25.01 -27.63
CA LEU A 143 -18.08 -24.75 -27.13
C LEU A 143 -17.58 -25.90 -26.26
N THR A 144 -16.46 -26.48 -26.65
CA THR A 144 -15.76 -27.52 -25.89
C THR A 144 -15.09 -26.96 -24.64
N ASN A 145 -14.47 -25.78 -24.71
CA ASN A 145 -13.73 -25.16 -23.61
C ASN A 145 -14.44 -23.94 -23.00
N ARG A 146 -15.68 -24.13 -22.53
CA ARG A 146 -16.45 -23.07 -21.85
C ARG A 146 -15.80 -22.53 -20.57
N LEU A 147 -15.05 -23.37 -19.85
CA LEU A 147 -14.24 -22.98 -18.70
C LEU A 147 -12.80 -22.77 -19.16
N SER A 148 -12.35 -21.53 -19.20
CA SER A 148 -11.00 -21.13 -19.55
C SER A 148 -10.12 -21.00 -18.32
N HIS A 149 -8.86 -21.41 -18.46
CA HIS A 149 -7.84 -21.33 -17.43
C HIS A 149 -6.72 -20.41 -17.91
N SER A 150 -6.58 -19.22 -17.33
CA SER A 150 -5.59 -18.25 -17.77
C SER A 150 -4.59 -17.90 -16.68
N LEU A 151 -3.35 -17.64 -17.08
CA LEU A 151 -2.31 -17.03 -16.24
C LEU A 151 -2.23 -15.55 -16.56
N TYR A 152 -2.17 -14.72 -15.53
CA TYR A 152 -2.14 -13.26 -15.62
C TYR A 152 -0.81 -12.72 -15.13
N ALA A 153 -0.22 -11.79 -15.89
CA ALA A 153 0.93 -11.00 -15.47
C ALA A 153 0.72 -9.52 -15.81
N GLY A 154 0.99 -8.62 -14.88
CA GLY A 154 0.72 -7.19 -15.07
C GLY A 154 1.48 -6.25 -14.15
N LEU A 155 1.29 -4.96 -14.41
CA LEU A 155 1.81 -3.83 -13.66
C LEU A 155 0.66 -2.92 -13.23
N GLU A 156 0.61 -2.57 -11.95
CA GLU A 156 -0.31 -1.58 -11.39
C GLU A 156 0.46 -0.33 -10.99
N PHE A 157 -0.04 0.82 -11.45
CA PHE A 157 0.48 2.15 -11.14
C PHE A 157 -0.55 2.91 -10.32
N GLN A 158 -0.20 3.29 -9.10
CA GLN A 158 -1.04 4.15 -8.28
C GLN A 158 -1.10 5.57 -8.78
N SER A 159 -2.33 6.06 -8.91
CA SER A 159 -2.59 7.49 -8.89
C SER A 159 -2.66 8.01 -7.46
N LYS A 160 -2.40 9.31 -7.29
CA LYS A 160 -2.52 10.04 -6.01
C LYS A 160 -3.97 10.12 -5.50
N HIS A 161 -4.97 9.90 -6.36
CA HIS A 161 -6.39 10.13 -6.07
C HIS A 161 -7.23 8.85 -5.88
N ASN A 162 -6.79 7.93 -5.02
CA ASN A 162 -7.51 6.67 -4.71
C ASN A 162 -7.80 5.76 -5.92
N GLY A 163 -7.11 6.00 -7.05
CA GLY A 163 -7.19 5.20 -8.26
C GLY A 163 -5.88 4.48 -8.55
N SER A 164 -5.93 3.47 -9.40
CA SER A 164 -4.74 2.89 -10.01
C SER A 164 -5.03 2.36 -11.41
N ILE A 165 -4.05 2.45 -12.29
CA ILE A 165 -4.11 1.85 -13.63
C ILE A 165 -3.40 0.52 -13.58
N ASP A 166 -4.04 -0.53 -14.06
CA ASP A 166 -3.57 -1.91 -14.10
C ASP A 166 -3.45 -2.35 -15.57
N ILE A 167 -2.24 -2.69 -16.00
CA ILE A 167 -1.93 -3.10 -17.37
C ILE A 167 -1.34 -4.50 -17.30
N GLY A 168 -1.96 -5.47 -17.97
CA GLY A 168 -1.44 -6.82 -17.96
C GLY A 168 -1.87 -7.67 -19.13
N TYR A 169 -1.33 -8.88 -19.16
CA TYR A 169 -1.55 -9.87 -20.20
C TYR A 169 -2.04 -11.17 -19.58
N SER A 170 -3.09 -11.72 -20.17
CA SER A 170 -3.67 -13.02 -19.83
C SER A 170 -3.35 -14.03 -20.91
N TYR A 171 -2.72 -15.14 -20.52
CA TYR A 171 -2.43 -16.29 -21.38
C TYR A 171 -3.34 -17.47 -21.01
N THR A 172 -4.21 -17.87 -21.93
CA THR A 172 -5.15 -18.99 -21.74
C THR A 172 -4.51 -20.32 -22.12
N LEU A 173 -4.52 -21.26 -21.18
CA LEU A 173 -3.82 -22.54 -21.26
C LEU A 173 -4.57 -23.59 -22.08
N ASN A 174 -5.90 -23.59 -22.03
CA ASN A 174 -6.75 -24.64 -22.61
C ASN A 174 -7.56 -24.15 -23.81
N LYS A 175 -6.98 -23.26 -24.62
CA LYS A 175 -7.63 -22.77 -25.84
C LYS A 175 -7.41 -23.74 -27.00
N THR A 176 -8.46 -24.01 -27.77
CA THR A 176 -8.35 -24.65 -29.08
C THR A 176 -8.91 -23.71 -30.15
N THR A 177 -8.33 -23.74 -31.33
CA THR A 177 -8.76 -22.92 -32.46
C THR A 177 -9.76 -23.73 -33.28
N THR A 178 -10.94 -23.18 -33.55
CA THR A 178 -11.96 -23.79 -34.40
C THR A 178 -12.48 -22.72 -35.34
N ASN A 179 -12.47 -22.95 -36.67
CA ASN A 179 -13.05 -22.05 -37.68
C ASN A 179 -12.83 -20.54 -37.42
N GLU A 180 -11.57 -20.11 -37.27
CA GLU A 180 -11.18 -18.71 -37.07
C GLU A 180 -11.67 -18.06 -35.75
N TYR A 181 -11.98 -18.85 -34.72
CA TYR A 181 -12.21 -18.36 -33.36
C TYR A 181 -11.62 -19.31 -32.32
N TYR A 182 -11.46 -18.84 -31.08
CA TYR A 182 -11.10 -19.68 -29.94
C TYR A 182 -12.36 -20.23 -29.29
N ASP A 183 -12.38 -21.52 -28.99
CA ASP A 183 -13.46 -22.15 -28.25
C ASP A 183 -13.39 -21.90 -26.72
N ALA A 184 -12.48 -21.01 -26.32
CA ALA A 184 -12.15 -20.54 -24.98
C ALA A 184 -11.92 -19.01 -25.01
N ILE A 185 -11.64 -18.41 -23.87
CA ILE A 185 -11.24 -17.00 -23.82
C ILE A 185 -9.88 -16.84 -24.52
N PRO A 186 -9.75 -15.89 -25.46
CA PRO A 186 -8.50 -15.61 -26.15
C PRO A 186 -7.41 -15.12 -25.18
N ASN A 187 -6.16 -15.26 -25.60
CA ASN A 187 -5.09 -14.47 -24.99
C ASN A 187 -5.40 -12.99 -25.20
N HIS A 188 -5.14 -12.15 -24.20
CA HIS A 188 -5.48 -10.73 -24.31
C HIS A 188 -4.63 -9.84 -23.41
N PHE A 189 -4.37 -8.63 -23.90
CA PHE A 189 -3.96 -7.51 -23.07
C PHE A 189 -5.18 -6.90 -22.38
N THR A 190 -5.00 -6.43 -21.16
CA THR A 190 -6.01 -5.73 -20.37
C THR A 190 -5.44 -4.39 -19.93
N VAL A 191 -6.21 -3.32 -20.12
CA VAL A 191 -5.97 -2.02 -19.50
C VAL A 191 -7.18 -1.71 -18.63
N ALA A 192 -6.95 -1.64 -17.32
CA ALA A 192 -7.98 -1.52 -16.31
C ALA A 192 -7.73 -0.28 -15.45
N TYR A 193 -8.80 0.45 -15.13
CA TYR A 193 -8.76 1.50 -14.13
C TYR A 193 -9.46 1.02 -12.87
N ASN A 194 -8.75 0.95 -11.74
CA ASN A 194 -9.28 0.52 -10.44
C ASN A 194 -9.69 1.77 -9.63
N PHE A 195 -10.99 1.97 -9.39
CA PHE A 195 -11.53 2.95 -8.45
C PHE A 195 -11.66 2.33 -7.07
N ARG A 196 -11.04 2.92 -6.04
CA ARG A 196 -11.17 2.43 -4.66
C ARG A 196 -12.26 3.17 -3.91
N PHE A 197 -13.02 2.41 -3.12
CA PHE A 197 -14.06 2.95 -2.25
C PHE A 197 -13.55 3.27 -0.85
N ASN A 198 -12.49 2.59 -0.39
CA ASN A 198 -11.88 2.94 0.89
C ASN A 198 -11.07 4.23 0.74
N THR A 199 -11.50 5.29 1.42
CA THR A 199 -10.87 6.62 1.44
C THR A 199 -9.73 6.71 2.43
N ASN A 200 -9.64 5.77 3.38
CA ASN A 200 -8.58 5.75 4.37
C ASN A 200 -7.33 5.18 3.71
N LYS A 201 -6.26 6.01 3.65
CA LYS A 201 -4.94 5.53 3.26
C LYS A 201 -4.61 4.28 4.07
N VAL A 202 -4.10 3.23 3.42
CA VAL A 202 -3.49 2.10 4.12
C VAL A 202 -2.31 2.65 4.92
N ILE A 203 -2.53 2.89 6.21
CA ILE A 203 -1.50 3.41 7.12
C ILE A 203 -0.59 2.24 7.47
N SER A 204 0.74 2.41 7.36
CA SER A 204 1.67 1.34 7.74
C SER A 204 1.57 1.05 9.25
N PRO A 205 1.80 -0.19 9.70
CA PRO A 205 1.82 -0.53 11.12
C PRO A 205 2.78 0.37 11.92
N GLU A 206 3.92 0.75 11.34
CA GLU A 206 4.90 1.67 11.92
C GLU A 206 4.31 3.07 12.17
N VAL A 207 3.50 3.60 11.25
CA VAL A 207 2.80 4.89 11.43
C VAL A 207 1.71 4.78 12.49
N LEU A 208 0.97 3.67 12.55
CA LEU A 208 -0.01 3.43 13.61
C LEU A 208 0.65 3.35 14.99
N GLN A 209 1.76 2.63 15.09
CA GLN A 209 2.56 2.52 16.31
C GLN A 209 3.09 3.90 16.72
N ALA A 210 3.70 4.64 15.79
CA ALA A 210 4.22 5.98 16.07
C ALA A 210 3.13 6.96 16.51
N LYS A 211 1.96 6.92 15.88
CA LYS A 211 0.82 7.74 16.30
C LYS A 211 0.35 7.38 17.70
N ALA A 212 0.27 6.09 18.03
CA ALA A 212 -0.15 5.62 19.34
C ALA A 212 0.84 5.99 20.46
N THR A 213 2.14 5.81 20.22
CA THR A 213 3.20 6.14 21.20
C THR A 213 3.35 7.65 21.38
N LEU A 214 3.29 8.44 20.31
CA LEU A 214 3.27 9.90 20.40
C LEU A 214 2.02 10.42 21.12
N LYS A 215 0.84 9.84 20.86
CA LYS A 215 -0.38 10.15 21.62
C LYS A 215 -0.20 9.88 23.11
N LYS A 216 0.37 8.72 23.46
CA LYS A 216 0.67 8.35 24.85
C LYS A 216 1.67 9.32 25.46
N LEU A 217 2.73 9.68 24.73
CA LEU A 217 3.73 10.64 25.17
C LEU A 217 3.11 12.01 25.49
N GLY A 218 2.18 12.51 24.67
CA GLY A 218 1.49 13.78 24.96
C GLY A 218 0.69 13.79 26.27
N GLN A 219 0.44 12.62 26.88
CA GLN A 219 -0.23 12.45 28.17
C GLN A 219 0.73 11.98 29.28
N ASP A 220 2.00 11.79 28.97
CA ASP A 220 3.03 11.22 29.84
C ASP A 220 4.22 12.20 29.98
N THR A 221 5.33 11.74 30.56
CA THR A 221 6.55 12.52 30.74
C THR A 221 7.61 12.15 29.70
N LEU A 222 8.18 13.14 29.01
CA LEU A 222 9.38 12.96 28.22
C LEU A 222 10.62 13.17 29.10
N TYR A 223 11.48 12.16 29.16
CA TYR A 223 12.70 12.21 29.96
C TYR A 223 13.87 12.70 29.11
N PHE A 224 14.41 13.86 29.47
CA PHE A 224 15.57 14.45 28.80
C PHE A 224 16.87 13.99 29.45
N ILE A 225 17.85 13.63 28.63
CA ILE A 225 19.20 13.26 29.03
C ILE A 225 20.16 14.31 28.46
N ASN A 226 20.88 15.00 29.35
CA ASN A 226 21.81 16.04 28.96
C ASN A 226 23.14 15.44 28.48
N ARG A 227 23.49 15.65 27.22
CA ARG A 227 24.79 15.36 26.61
C ARG A 227 25.36 16.60 25.91
N GLY A 228 24.93 17.79 26.33
CA GLY A 228 25.36 19.08 25.82
C GLY A 228 26.75 19.47 26.31
N CYS A 229 27.32 20.49 25.68
CA CYS A 229 28.57 21.08 26.11
C CYS A 229 28.35 21.97 27.34
N SER A 230 29.24 21.90 28.32
CA SER A 230 29.16 22.72 29.54
C SER A 230 29.24 24.24 29.28
N GLU A 231 29.80 24.61 28.12
CA GLU A 231 29.91 26.00 27.66
C GLU A 231 28.58 26.55 27.12
N ASP A 232 27.64 25.69 26.71
CA ASP A 232 26.35 26.12 26.16
C ASP A 232 25.33 26.46 27.27
N TYR A 233 25.31 25.65 28.33
CA TYR A 233 24.39 25.77 29.47
C TYR A 233 24.80 24.88 30.65
N SER A 234 24.41 25.30 31.85
CA SER A 234 24.35 24.42 33.03
C SER A 234 23.09 23.55 33.04
N PHE A 235 23.05 22.56 33.94
CA PHE A 235 21.87 21.69 34.13
C PHE A 235 20.61 22.50 34.48
N ASP A 236 20.72 23.45 35.41
CA ASP A 236 19.60 24.31 35.84
C ASP A 236 19.15 25.25 34.71
N GLN A 237 20.08 25.73 33.90
CA GLN A 237 19.76 26.55 32.72
C GLN A 237 19.01 25.72 31.68
N LEU A 238 19.41 24.47 31.45
CA LEU A 238 18.70 23.56 30.55
C LEU A 238 17.28 23.27 31.06
N ASP A 239 17.11 23.00 32.35
CA ASP A 239 15.78 22.79 32.94
C ASP A 239 14.89 24.04 32.75
N SER A 240 15.43 25.23 33.01
CA SER A 240 14.75 26.50 32.75
C SER A 240 14.37 26.66 31.26
N LEU A 241 15.27 26.31 30.34
CA LEU A 241 15.00 26.37 28.90
C LEU A 241 13.90 25.39 28.48
N LEU A 242 13.89 24.17 29.01
CA LEU A 242 12.85 23.18 28.73
C LEU A 242 11.49 23.67 29.25
N SER A 243 11.44 24.21 30.48
CA SER A 243 10.20 24.74 31.08
C SER A 243 9.51 25.81 30.21
N LYS A 244 10.31 26.61 29.50
CA LYS A 244 9.83 27.74 28.70
C LYS A 244 9.51 27.38 27.25
N ASN A 245 10.23 26.42 26.67
CA ASN A 245 10.20 26.17 25.22
C ASN A 245 9.61 24.81 24.83
N TYR A 246 9.37 23.91 25.79
CA TYR A 246 8.78 22.59 25.56
C TYR A 246 7.39 22.51 26.20
N SER A 247 6.40 22.04 25.43
CA SER A 247 5.00 21.96 25.89
C SER A 247 4.22 20.80 25.29
N TYR A 248 4.85 19.93 24.51
CA TYR A 248 4.22 18.75 23.93
C TYR A 248 3.72 17.75 24.99
N SER A 249 4.49 17.57 26.06
CA SER A 249 4.16 16.72 27.19
C SER A 249 4.73 17.29 28.50
N ALA A 250 4.47 16.62 29.63
CA ALA A 250 5.29 16.85 30.81
C ALA A 250 6.75 16.48 30.49
N TYR A 251 7.72 17.07 31.17
CA TYR A 251 9.12 16.74 30.98
C TYR A 251 9.83 16.56 32.32
N ARG A 252 10.92 15.79 32.29
CA ARG A 252 11.87 15.67 33.40
C ARG A 252 13.28 15.57 32.86
N LEU A 253 14.18 16.42 33.35
CA LEU A 253 15.60 16.31 33.07
C LEU A 253 16.23 15.30 34.04
N LEU A 254 16.90 14.28 33.51
CA LEU A 254 17.52 13.20 34.29
C LEU A 254 18.98 13.48 34.58
N GLN A 255 19.40 13.11 35.79
CA GLN A 255 20.83 12.94 36.10
C GLN A 255 21.31 11.55 35.65
N ASP A 256 22.61 11.43 35.38
CA ASP A 256 23.21 10.19 34.84
C ASP A 256 23.01 8.96 35.72
N ASN A 257 23.03 9.15 37.04
CA ASN A 257 22.76 8.09 38.02
C ASN A 257 21.30 7.61 38.00
N GLU A 258 20.36 8.40 37.49
CA GLU A 258 18.93 8.06 37.45
C GLU A 258 18.55 7.29 36.16
N ILE A 259 19.33 7.42 35.09
CA ILE A 259 18.97 6.90 33.75
C ILE A 259 18.66 5.40 33.79
N ALA A 260 19.50 4.61 34.44
CA ALA A 260 19.32 3.16 34.52
C ALA A 260 18.10 2.77 35.36
N GLN A 261 17.74 3.57 36.37
CA GLN A 261 16.56 3.30 37.19
C GLN A 261 15.28 3.67 36.44
N VAL A 262 15.26 4.81 35.74
CA VAL A 262 14.09 5.27 34.97
C VAL A 262 13.86 4.38 33.74
N SER A 263 14.90 3.93 33.04
CA SER A 263 14.76 3.07 31.85
C SER A 263 14.14 1.70 32.14
N ASN A 264 14.20 1.22 33.38
CA ASN A 264 13.59 -0.03 33.80
C ASN A 264 12.12 0.10 34.24
N GLN A 265 11.57 1.33 34.27
CA GLN A 265 10.17 1.54 34.65
C GLN A 265 9.22 1.13 33.52
N PRO A 266 8.12 0.41 33.82
CA PRO A 266 7.25 -0.18 32.80
C PRO A 266 6.45 0.84 31.98
N ASN A 267 6.33 2.08 32.46
CA ASN A 267 5.46 3.08 31.84
C ASN A 267 6.19 4.01 30.86
N VAL A 268 7.52 4.03 30.87
CA VAL A 268 8.30 4.99 30.06
C VAL A 268 8.15 4.69 28.58
N VAL A 269 7.72 5.70 27.83
CA VAL A 269 7.44 5.58 26.40
C VAL A 269 8.63 6.02 25.55
N HIS A 270 9.20 7.18 25.87
CA HIS A 270 10.28 7.80 25.11
C HIS A 270 11.28 8.52 26.02
N PHE A 271 12.51 8.58 25.55
CA PHE A 271 13.56 9.47 26.07
C PHE A 271 13.94 10.47 24.99
N ALA A 272 14.58 11.56 25.39
CA ALA A 272 15.22 12.49 24.47
C ALA A 272 16.66 12.76 24.92
N ILE A 273 17.64 12.60 24.04
CA ILE A 273 18.99 13.11 24.29
C ILE A 273 19.08 14.51 23.71
N ILE A 274 19.53 15.47 24.51
CA ILE A 274 19.88 16.81 24.04
C ILE A 274 21.39 17.00 24.13
N GLY A 275 22.04 17.23 22.99
CA GLY A 275 23.48 17.38 22.86
C GLY A 275 24.08 16.38 21.89
N GLN A 276 25.24 15.84 22.22
CA GLN A 276 25.98 14.92 21.37
C GLN A 276 25.38 13.51 21.43
N HIS A 277 25.03 12.95 20.27
CA HIS A 277 24.61 11.55 20.15
C HIS A 277 24.85 11.01 18.73
N TYR A 278 24.66 9.70 18.58
CA TYR A 278 24.72 9.01 17.29
C TYR A 278 23.30 8.79 16.77
N GLY A 279 23.04 9.11 15.50
CA GLY A 279 21.76 8.79 14.85
C GLY A 279 21.52 7.28 14.75
N SER A 280 22.58 6.55 14.44
CA SER A 280 22.67 5.08 14.43
C SER A 280 24.11 4.65 14.78
N THR A 281 24.34 3.36 15.03
CA THR A 281 25.69 2.82 15.30
C THR A 281 26.68 3.02 14.14
N SER A 282 26.18 3.30 12.94
CA SER A 282 26.96 3.55 11.72
C SER A 282 27.16 5.03 11.40
N ASP A 283 26.47 5.94 12.10
CA ASP A 283 26.56 7.37 11.84
C ASP A 283 27.66 8.03 12.70
N PRO A 284 28.28 9.12 12.24
CA PRO A 284 29.14 9.92 13.10
C PRO A 284 28.34 10.60 14.22
N ILE A 285 29.01 10.95 15.33
CA ILE A 285 28.41 11.78 16.39
C ILE A 285 27.98 13.11 15.76
N SER A 286 26.76 13.53 16.05
CA SER A 286 26.32 14.90 15.76
C SER A 286 25.59 15.51 16.95
N SER A 287 25.41 16.83 16.93
CA SER A 287 24.72 17.56 17.99
C SER A 287 23.26 17.84 17.61
N GLY A 288 22.35 17.59 18.54
CA GLY A 288 20.93 17.84 18.31
C GLY A 288 20.04 17.37 19.46
N ILE A 289 18.74 17.26 19.19
CA ILE A 289 17.80 16.54 20.05
C ILE A 289 17.39 15.25 19.34
N TYR A 290 17.62 14.12 19.99
CA TYR A 290 17.34 12.78 19.48
C TYR A 290 16.20 12.16 20.26
N LEU A 291 15.15 11.72 19.57
CA LEU A 291 14.05 10.99 20.19
C LEU A 291 14.40 9.50 20.24
N LEU A 292 14.36 8.92 21.43
CA LEU A 292 14.65 7.51 21.68
C LEU A 292 13.38 6.77 22.11
N ASP A 293 13.35 5.46 21.90
CA ASP A 293 12.33 4.57 22.44
C ASP A 293 12.56 4.27 23.94
N SER A 294 11.63 3.53 24.53
CA SER A 294 11.72 3.03 25.92
C SER A 294 13.01 2.24 26.24
N LYS A 295 13.74 1.76 25.24
CA LYS A 295 14.98 0.98 25.38
C LYS A 295 16.24 1.81 25.10
N LEU A 296 16.11 3.14 25.07
CA LEU A 296 17.20 4.08 24.77
C LEU A 296 17.80 3.89 23.37
N LYS A 297 17.03 3.35 22.42
CA LYS A 297 17.44 3.27 21.01
C LYS A 297 16.84 4.43 20.23
N SER A 298 17.60 4.97 19.29
CA SER A 298 17.09 6.00 18.37
C SER A 298 15.81 5.53 17.69
N THR A 299 14.79 6.37 17.74
CA THR A 299 13.59 6.14 16.93
C THR A 299 13.93 6.28 15.45
N GLU A 300 13.16 5.66 14.56
CA GLU A 300 13.36 5.73 13.11
C GLU A 300 12.15 6.39 12.44
N PHE A 301 12.11 6.41 11.11
CA PHE A 301 10.89 6.80 10.39
C PHE A 301 9.69 5.98 10.93
N PRO A 302 8.54 6.61 11.22
CA PRO A 302 8.11 7.96 10.84
C PRO A 302 8.27 9.04 11.93
N TYR A 303 8.98 8.76 13.03
CA TYR A 303 9.19 9.71 14.13
C TYR A 303 10.10 10.88 13.70
N PRO A 304 10.03 12.04 14.38
CA PRO A 304 11.04 13.09 14.26
C PRO A 304 12.30 12.69 15.04
N TYR A 305 13.02 11.67 14.54
CA TYR A 305 14.10 11.00 15.27
C TYR A 305 15.28 11.92 15.65
N HIS A 306 15.56 12.93 14.84
CA HIS A 306 16.65 13.87 15.07
C HIS A 306 16.24 15.30 14.69
N THR A 307 16.50 16.25 15.59
CA THR A 307 16.35 17.69 15.35
C THR A 307 17.69 18.39 15.50
N THR A 308 18.11 19.05 14.43
CA THR A 308 19.31 19.89 14.37
C THR A 308 18.94 21.36 14.40
N ASN A 309 19.88 22.20 14.86
CA ASN A 309 19.73 23.65 14.78
C ASN A 309 20.22 24.13 13.40
N PRO A 310 19.35 24.72 12.54
CA PRO A 310 19.74 25.22 11.22
C PRO A 310 20.72 26.41 11.28
N LYS A 311 20.89 27.07 12.43
CA LYS A 311 21.82 28.20 12.60
C LYS A 311 23.29 27.78 12.80
N ASN A 312 23.56 26.50 13.07
CA ASN A 312 24.91 25.94 12.99
C ASN A 312 25.17 25.52 11.54
N SER A 313 25.40 26.50 10.67
CA SER A 313 25.48 26.38 9.21
C SER A 313 26.59 25.46 8.67
N ASN A 314 27.38 24.82 9.54
CA ASN A 314 28.42 23.87 9.15
C ASN A 314 28.17 22.42 9.56
N GLY A 315 27.10 22.07 10.31
CA GLY A 315 26.78 20.66 10.64
C GLY A 315 27.81 19.86 11.45
N PHE A 316 29.01 20.41 11.68
CA PHE A 316 30.15 19.76 12.35
C PHE A 316 30.43 20.29 13.76
N SER A 317 29.68 21.30 14.24
CA SER A 317 29.81 21.76 15.63
C SER A 317 29.14 20.77 16.57
N LEU A 318 29.93 20.23 17.51
CA LEU A 318 29.44 19.32 18.56
C LEU A 318 28.66 20.06 19.68
N CYS A 319 28.68 21.39 19.67
CA CYS A 319 28.00 22.26 20.64
C CYS A 319 27.01 23.20 19.94
N PHE A 320 26.02 23.71 20.69
CA PHE A 320 24.92 24.52 20.16
C PHE A 320 25.25 26.00 20.01
N GLY A 321 26.29 26.51 20.66
CA GLY A 321 26.67 27.93 20.61
C GLY A 321 25.81 28.80 21.54
N GLY A 322 25.49 28.28 22.74
CA GLY A 322 24.86 29.02 23.83
C GLY A 322 23.34 28.86 24.00
N LEU A 323 22.82 29.58 25.01
CA LEU A 323 21.44 29.48 25.48
C LEU A 323 20.38 29.78 24.41
N SER A 324 20.60 30.81 23.58
CA SER A 324 19.64 31.23 22.54
C SER A 324 19.43 30.14 21.48
N ASN A 325 20.53 29.54 21.03
CA ASN A 325 20.50 28.45 20.07
C ASN A 325 19.87 27.18 20.66
N THR A 326 20.15 26.90 21.93
CA THR A 326 19.53 25.78 22.67
C THR A 326 18.01 25.98 22.81
N ALA A 327 17.56 27.18 23.15
CA ALA A 327 16.13 27.51 23.23
C ALA A 327 15.42 27.31 21.90
N ALA A 328 16.00 27.81 20.81
CA ALA A 328 15.47 27.67 19.46
C ALA A 328 15.39 26.18 19.04
N LEU A 329 16.39 25.38 19.41
CA LEU A 329 16.43 23.95 19.15
C LEU A 329 15.30 23.21 19.87
N ILE A 330 15.10 23.48 21.16
CA ILE A 330 14.01 22.90 21.97
C ILE A 330 12.65 23.27 21.38
N SER A 331 12.45 24.54 21.04
CA SER A 331 11.21 25.02 20.43
C SER A 331 10.92 24.34 19.08
N THR A 332 11.96 24.16 18.26
CA THR A 332 11.84 23.45 16.97
C THR A 332 11.48 21.98 17.16
N PHE A 333 12.10 21.31 18.14
CA PHE A 333 11.79 19.92 18.47
C PHE A 333 10.34 19.76 18.95
N ASP A 334 9.87 20.65 19.83
CA ASP A 334 8.48 20.69 20.31
C ASP A 334 7.49 20.83 19.14
N GLN A 335 7.73 21.79 18.25
CA GLN A 335 6.89 21.99 17.06
C GLN A 335 6.91 20.78 16.13
N ARG A 336 8.06 20.12 15.96
CA ARG A 336 8.16 18.91 15.13
C ARG A 336 7.37 17.75 15.72
N LEU A 337 7.39 17.55 17.03
CA LEU A 337 6.55 16.53 17.70
C LEU A 337 5.06 16.82 17.50
N LYS A 338 4.62 18.05 17.74
CA LYS A 338 3.23 18.49 17.52
C LYS A 338 2.81 18.26 16.07
N LYS A 339 3.60 18.77 15.12
CA LYS A 339 3.34 18.64 13.69
C LYS A 339 3.28 17.16 13.28
N LYS A 340 4.23 16.33 13.72
CA LYS A 340 4.23 14.91 13.38
C LYS A 340 3.01 14.17 13.93
N PHE A 341 2.58 14.49 15.14
CA PHE A 341 1.37 13.91 15.71
C PHE A 341 0.11 14.21 14.87
N PHE A 342 0.01 15.40 14.26
CA PHE A 342 -1.12 15.75 13.38
C PHE A 342 -0.97 15.22 11.95
N GLU A 343 0.26 15.02 11.46
CA GLU A 343 0.53 14.50 10.11
C GLU A 343 0.38 12.98 9.98
N LEU A 344 0.61 12.23 11.07
CA LEU A 344 0.39 10.78 11.17
C LEU A 344 -1.08 10.50 11.51
#